data_AF-A0A5S4GTQ3-F1
#
_entry.id   AF-A0A5S4GTQ3-F1
#
_cell.length_a   1.000
_cell.length_b   1.000
_cell.length_c   1.000
_cell.angle_alpha   90.00
_cell.angle_beta   90.00
_cell.angle_gamma   90.00
#
_symmetry.space_group_name_H-M   'P 1'
#
loop_
_entity.id
_entity.type
_entity.pdbx_description
1 polymer ?
#
loop_
_entity_poly.entity_id
_entity_poly.type
_entity_poly.pdbx_seq_one_letter_code
_entity_poly.pdbx_strand_id
1 'polypeptide(L)'
;MPLRLRGSMYRLIRFERTNDHWTARFSDTAAFIPPPDRLADDPLRLAALNATCTVTLHLHQDQKVDAADLLGVLGRKRSEVWMGVRIARDADSIELLHLYLACAMEAGLSRMTATTDAITTATITPPFEWGAMAVPGAGDLAYIILRPAHTTTVASDLMYDIGVIGHGQGGFSLAGYVADAICLWARKYRERSVRIDLQRSDACKQIDGQFVFDRPNTRLVIDWE
;
A
#
# COMPACT_ATOMS: atom_id res chain seq x y z
N MET A 1 -17.58 9.08 3.04
CA MET A 1 -17.08 9.45 1.70
C MET A 1 -15.83 8.64 1.39
N PRO A 2 -15.63 8.19 0.15
CA PRO A 2 -14.36 7.59 -0.25
C PRO A 2 -13.27 8.67 -0.25
N LEU A 3 -12.15 8.41 0.41
CA LEU A 3 -11.00 9.30 0.48
C LEU A 3 -9.74 8.49 0.17
N ARG A 4 -8.94 8.97 -0.78
CA ARG A 4 -7.57 8.47 -0.95
C ARG A 4 -6.71 8.98 0.19
N LEU A 5 -5.85 8.15 0.74
CA LEU A 5 -4.93 8.51 1.83
C LEU A 5 -3.53 8.75 1.30
N ARG A 6 -2.92 7.74 0.66
CA ARG A 6 -1.58 7.83 0.05
C ARG A 6 -1.39 6.65 -0.92
N GLY A 7 -0.68 6.88 -2.04
CA GLY A 7 -0.59 5.90 -3.11
C GLY A 7 -1.97 5.38 -3.51
N SER A 8 -2.11 4.07 -3.70
CA SER A 8 -3.38 3.41 -4.04
C SER A 8 -4.25 3.05 -2.82
N MET A 9 -4.00 3.63 -1.64
CA MET A 9 -4.85 3.40 -0.47
C MET A 9 -6.05 4.33 -0.44
N TYR A 10 -7.24 3.74 -0.47
CA TYR A 10 -8.53 4.42 -0.36
C TYR A 10 -9.31 3.85 0.82
N ARG A 11 -10.00 4.71 1.57
CA ARG A 11 -10.91 4.29 2.64
C ARG A 11 -12.25 5.02 2.55
N LEU A 12 -13.31 4.34 2.95
CA LEU A 12 -14.62 4.94 3.18
C LEU A 12 -14.62 5.52 4.59
N ILE A 13 -14.62 6.85 4.69
CA ILE A 13 -14.50 7.53 5.98
C ILE A 13 -15.74 8.37 6.27
N ARG A 14 -16.26 8.26 7.50
CA ARG A 14 -17.22 9.20 8.08
C ARG A 14 -16.50 10.08 9.08
N PHE A 15 -16.40 11.36 8.75
CA PHE A 15 -15.80 12.37 9.61
C PHE A 15 -16.86 13.04 10.49
N GLU A 16 -16.47 13.34 11.73
CA GLU A 16 -17.18 14.27 12.60
C GLU A 16 -16.26 15.44 12.92
N ARG A 17 -16.82 16.64 12.98
CA ARG A 17 -16.03 17.83 13.30
C ARG A 17 -15.70 17.85 14.80
N THR A 18 -14.42 17.97 15.11
CA THR A 18 -13.89 18.15 16.46
C THR A 18 -13.09 19.45 16.49
N ASN A 19 -13.65 20.52 17.06
CA ASN A 19 -13.03 21.86 17.06
C ASN A 19 -12.72 22.38 15.64
N ASP A 20 -11.43 22.51 15.31
CA ASP A 20 -10.87 23.04 14.08
C ASP A 20 -10.44 21.97 13.06
N HIS A 21 -10.61 20.69 13.39
CA HIS A 21 -10.33 19.55 12.52
C HIS A 21 -11.51 18.58 12.49
N TRP A 22 -11.38 17.52 11.70
CA TRP A 22 -12.37 16.48 11.51
C TRP A 22 -11.74 15.13 11.85
N THR A 23 -12.35 14.39 12.77
CA THR A 23 -11.87 13.07 13.18
C THR A 23 -12.73 11.98 12.57
N ALA A 24 -12.10 10.94 12.03
CA ALA A 24 -12.81 9.76 11.54
C ALA A 24 -13.50 9.04 12.71
N ARG A 25 -14.81 8.80 12.60
CA ARG A 25 -15.57 7.90 13.51
C ARG A 25 -15.82 6.52 12.94
N PHE A 26 -15.59 6.39 11.64
CA PHE A 26 -15.72 5.15 10.91
C PHE A 26 -14.75 5.20 9.74
N SER A 27 -14.04 4.10 9.51
CA SER A 27 -13.08 3.97 8.43
C SER A 27 -13.00 2.52 8.00
N ASP A 28 -13.39 2.25 6.77
CA ASP A 28 -13.44 0.90 6.21
C ASP A 28 -12.77 0.86 4.83
N THR A 29 -12.44 -0.33 4.35
CA THR A 29 -11.88 -0.53 3.00
C THR A 29 -12.82 0.09 1.98
N ALA A 30 -12.29 1.00 1.15
CA ALA A 30 -13.04 1.42 -0.02
C ALA A 30 -12.90 0.33 -1.11
N ALA A 31 -13.85 -0.61 -1.16
CA ALA A 31 -13.92 -1.60 -2.23
C ALA A 31 -14.10 -0.97 -3.62
N PHE A 32 -14.59 0.28 -3.66
CA PHE A 32 -14.79 1.05 -4.88
C PHE A 32 -13.73 2.15 -5.02
N ILE A 33 -12.85 1.99 -6.01
CA ILE A 33 -11.95 3.05 -6.46
C ILE A 33 -12.78 3.95 -7.40
N PRO A 34 -12.96 5.25 -7.10
CA PRO A 34 -13.67 6.14 -7.99
C PRO A 34 -12.97 6.18 -9.36
N PRO A 35 -13.72 6.26 -10.46
CA PRO A 35 -13.11 6.31 -11.78
C PRO A 35 -12.19 7.54 -11.89
N PRO A 36 -11.06 7.43 -12.64
CA PRO A 36 -9.97 8.42 -12.63
C PRO A 36 -10.37 9.84 -13.02
N ASP A 37 -11.49 9.97 -13.73
CA ASP A 37 -12.06 11.20 -14.28
C ASP A 37 -12.98 11.95 -13.31
N ARG A 38 -13.29 11.37 -12.14
CA ARG A 38 -14.21 11.95 -11.14
C ARG A 38 -13.55 12.37 -9.83
N LEU A 39 -12.26 12.11 -9.63
CA LEU A 39 -11.48 12.76 -8.57
C LEU A 39 -10.81 14.01 -9.17
N ALA A 40 -11.42 15.16 -8.95
CA ALA A 40 -10.78 16.44 -9.25
C ALA A 40 -9.39 16.47 -8.58
N ASP A 41 -8.35 16.71 -9.38
CA ASP A 41 -6.95 16.93 -9.01
C ASP A 41 -6.09 15.72 -8.60
N ASP A 42 -6.43 14.47 -8.95
CA ASP A 42 -5.50 13.33 -8.77
C ASP A 42 -5.62 12.25 -9.87
N PRO A 43 -5.03 12.47 -11.05
CA PRO A 43 -5.14 11.51 -12.14
C PRO A 43 -4.36 10.23 -11.83
N LEU A 44 -5.05 9.08 -11.91
CA LEU A 44 -4.41 7.77 -11.90
C LEU A 44 -3.56 7.61 -13.16
N ARG A 45 -2.27 7.34 -12.99
CA ARG A 45 -1.34 6.96 -14.06
C ARG A 45 -1.07 5.46 -13.96
N LEU A 46 -1.14 4.74 -15.08
CA LEU A 46 -0.77 3.32 -15.14
C LEU A 46 0.64 3.18 -15.73
N ALA A 47 1.57 2.63 -14.96
CA ALA A 47 2.93 2.31 -15.41
C ALA A 47 3.01 0.84 -15.82
N ALA A 48 3.39 0.56 -17.07
CA ALA A 48 3.62 -0.82 -17.52
C ALA A 48 4.92 -1.37 -16.91
N LEU A 49 4.86 -2.58 -16.34
CA LEU A 49 6.03 -3.24 -15.75
C LEU A 49 6.70 -4.23 -16.70
N ASN A 50 6.04 -4.55 -17.81
CA ASN A 50 6.55 -5.38 -18.89
C ASN A 50 6.11 -4.84 -20.27
N ALA A 51 6.77 -5.28 -21.33
CA ALA A 51 6.52 -4.78 -22.70
C ALA A 51 5.12 -5.12 -23.22
N THR A 52 4.49 -6.18 -22.71
CA THR A 52 3.14 -6.60 -23.10
C THR A 52 2.02 -5.91 -22.32
N CYS A 53 2.36 -5.03 -21.37
CA CYS A 53 1.42 -4.32 -20.49
C CYS A 53 0.47 -5.26 -19.72
N THR A 54 0.85 -6.52 -19.52
CA THR A 54 0.05 -7.50 -18.78
C THR A 54 0.24 -7.39 -17.27
N VAL A 55 1.25 -6.63 -16.82
CA VAL A 55 1.42 -6.23 -15.43
C VAL A 55 1.60 -4.72 -15.37
N THR A 56 0.79 -4.03 -14.57
CA THR A 56 0.83 -2.57 -14.43
C THR A 56 0.85 -2.14 -12.97
N LEU A 57 1.39 -0.95 -12.72
CA LEU A 57 1.41 -0.31 -11.42
C LEU A 57 0.58 0.97 -11.44
N HIS A 58 -0.29 1.12 -10.45
CA HIS A 58 -1.07 2.33 -10.24
C HIS A 58 -0.20 3.39 -9.57
N LEU A 59 -0.01 4.52 -10.24
CA LEU A 59 0.73 5.68 -9.75
C LEU A 59 -0.20 6.89 -9.58
N HIS A 60 -0.05 7.59 -8.46
CA HIS A 60 -0.81 8.79 -8.12
C HIS A 60 0.10 10.03 -8.08
N GLN A 61 -0.48 11.23 -7.89
CA GLN A 61 0.27 12.49 -7.97
C GLN A 61 1.33 12.65 -6.87
N ASP A 62 1.09 12.03 -5.70
CA ASP A 62 2.01 12.04 -4.55
C ASP A 62 3.25 11.16 -4.78
N GLN A 63 3.26 10.38 -5.87
CA GLN A 63 4.34 9.48 -6.21
C GLN A 63 5.20 10.09 -7.33
N LYS A 64 6.46 10.39 -7.01
CA LYS A 64 7.42 11.03 -7.90
C LYS A 64 8.15 10.08 -8.85
N VAL A 65 7.77 8.81 -8.87
CA VAL A 65 8.39 7.78 -9.71
C VAL A 65 8.01 7.99 -11.17
N ASP A 66 8.99 7.90 -12.07
CA ASP A 66 8.75 7.89 -13.50
C ASP A 66 8.26 6.50 -13.95
N ALA A 67 7.15 6.48 -14.69
CA ALA A 67 6.60 5.25 -15.23
C ALA A 67 7.55 4.57 -16.23
N ALA A 68 8.36 5.36 -16.96
CA ALA A 68 9.32 4.82 -17.92
C ALA A 68 10.42 4.00 -17.26
N ASP A 69 10.87 4.38 -16.05
CA ASP A 69 11.94 3.68 -15.32
C ASP A 69 11.54 2.28 -14.86
N LEU A 70 10.23 2.05 -14.71
CA LEU A 70 9.63 0.79 -14.27
C LEU A 70 9.40 -0.22 -15.40
N LEU A 71 9.50 0.21 -16.67
CA LEU A 71 9.30 -0.70 -17.80
C LEU A 71 10.37 -1.80 -17.81
N GLY A 72 9.92 -3.05 -17.83
CA GLY A 72 10.79 -4.23 -17.82
C GLY A 72 11.44 -4.53 -16.48
N VAL A 73 11.05 -3.84 -15.39
CA VAL A 73 11.64 -4.04 -14.05
C VAL A 73 11.54 -5.50 -13.59
N LEU A 74 10.46 -6.21 -13.96
CA LEU A 74 10.24 -7.62 -13.59
C LEU A 74 11.29 -8.57 -14.20
N GLY A 75 11.92 -8.19 -15.32
CA GLY A 75 13.02 -8.95 -15.92
C GLY A 75 14.40 -8.65 -15.31
N ARG A 76 14.49 -7.67 -14.41
CA ARG A 76 15.73 -7.32 -13.70
C ARG A 76 15.95 -8.27 -12.51
N LYS A 77 17.12 -8.15 -11.87
CA LYS A 77 17.53 -8.98 -10.72
C LYS A 77 16.40 -9.09 -9.69
N ARG A 78 16.01 -10.32 -9.38
CA ARG A 78 14.99 -10.67 -8.39
C ARG A 78 15.65 -11.02 -7.06
N SER A 79 15.09 -10.52 -5.96
CA SER A 79 15.43 -10.93 -4.60
C SER A 79 14.18 -11.18 -3.79
N GLU A 80 14.29 -12.00 -2.75
CA GLU A 80 13.15 -12.40 -1.93
C GLU A 80 13.54 -12.37 -0.46
N VAL A 81 12.69 -11.76 0.37
CA VAL A 81 12.90 -11.61 1.81
C VAL A 81 11.67 -12.19 2.53
N TRP A 82 11.92 -13.09 3.48
CA TRP A 82 10.91 -13.63 4.37
C TRP A 82 11.22 -13.22 5.80
N MET A 83 10.23 -12.68 6.50
CA MET A 83 10.44 -12.08 7.83
C MET A 83 9.98 -12.98 8.98
N GLY A 84 9.33 -14.12 8.68
CA GLY A 84 8.65 -14.94 9.69
C GLY A 84 7.44 -14.25 10.35
N VAL A 85 7.04 -13.08 9.84
CA VAL A 85 5.85 -12.38 10.27
C VAL A 85 4.63 -13.09 9.68
N ARG A 86 3.75 -13.56 10.57
CA ARG A 86 2.52 -14.26 10.17
C ARG A 86 1.32 -13.33 10.23
N ILE A 87 0.38 -13.52 9.32
CA ILE A 87 -0.88 -12.76 9.27
C ILE A 87 -2.03 -13.70 8.89
N ALA A 88 -3.20 -13.47 9.47
CA ALA A 88 -4.42 -14.08 8.95
C ALA A 88 -4.79 -13.40 7.63
N ARG A 89 -5.36 -14.15 6.69
CA ARG A 89 -5.76 -13.62 5.38
C ARG A 89 -7.18 -13.05 5.40
N ASP A 90 -7.59 -12.47 6.53
CA ASP A 90 -8.80 -11.68 6.64
C ASP A 90 -8.58 -10.26 6.09
N ALA A 91 -9.69 -9.60 5.75
CA ALA A 91 -9.65 -8.28 5.13
C ALA A 91 -9.00 -7.24 6.05
N ASP A 92 -9.36 -7.22 7.34
CA ASP A 92 -8.94 -6.20 8.30
C ASP A 92 -7.44 -6.24 8.56
N SER A 93 -6.89 -7.43 8.83
CA SER A 93 -5.46 -7.63 9.10
C SER A 93 -4.59 -7.15 7.94
N ILE A 94 -4.91 -7.60 6.72
CA ILE A 94 -4.16 -7.24 5.51
C ILE A 94 -4.32 -5.75 5.19
N GLU A 95 -5.52 -5.21 5.36
CA GLU A 95 -5.77 -3.79 5.07
C GLU A 95 -5.00 -2.87 6.02
N LEU A 96 -4.95 -3.18 7.32
CA LEU A 96 -4.19 -2.40 8.30
C LEU A 96 -2.69 -2.45 8.02
N LEU A 97 -2.16 -3.59 7.56
CA LEU A 97 -0.77 -3.68 7.09
C LEU A 97 -0.54 -2.79 5.86
N HIS A 98 -1.42 -2.88 4.85
CA HIS A 98 -1.30 -2.06 3.65
C HIS A 98 -1.40 -0.56 3.96
N LEU A 99 -2.30 -0.17 4.86
CA LEU A 99 -2.44 1.21 5.32
C LEU A 99 -1.15 1.69 6.00
N TYR A 100 -0.58 0.88 6.88
CA TYR A 100 0.68 1.21 7.54
C TYR A 100 1.81 1.40 6.52
N LEU A 101 1.97 0.47 5.57
CA LEU A 101 2.99 0.58 4.53
C LEU A 101 2.80 1.79 3.63
N ALA A 102 1.57 2.11 3.28
CA ALA A 102 1.28 3.32 2.52
C ALA A 102 1.73 4.58 3.25
N CYS A 103 1.69 4.58 4.59
CA CYS A 103 2.13 5.70 5.40
C CYS A 103 3.65 5.71 5.62
N ALA A 104 4.23 4.54 5.91
CA ALA A 104 5.64 4.39 6.27
C ALA A 104 6.60 4.51 5.08
N MET A 105 6.14 4.22 3.86
CA MET A 105 6.97 4.26 2.66
C MET A 105 6.95 5.63 2.00
N GLU A 106 8.13 6.13 1.60
CA GLU A 106 8.25 7.43 0.94
C GLU A 106 7.47 7.47 -0.38
N ALA A 107 7.55 6.43 -1.20
CA ALA A 107 6.73 6.33 -2.41
C ALA A 107 5.29 5.87 -2.14
N GLY A 108 4.89 5.66 -0.88
CA GLY A 108 3.62 5.06 -0.51
C GLY A 108 3.51 3.60 -0.97
N LEU A 109 2.27 3.12 -1.10
CA LEU A 109 1.96 1.76 -1.53
C LEU A 109 1.01 1.83 -2.74
N SER A 110 1.37 1.13 -3.80
CA SER A 110 0.66 1.10 -5.08
C SER A 110 0.02 -0.25 -5.33
N ARG A 111 -1.10 -0.25 -6.04
CA ARG A 111 -1.70 -1.47 -6.57
C ARG A 111 -0.92 -1.92 -7.81
N MET A 112 -0.34 -3.11 -7.77
CA MET A 112 0.22 -3.81 -8.92
C MET A 112 -0.83 -4.78 -9.44
N THR A 113 -1.35 -4.54 -10.63
CA THR A 113 -2.36 -5.38 -11.26
C THR A 113 -1.73 -6.26 -12.32
N ALA A 114 -2.28 -7.46 -12.51
CA ALA A 114 -1.83 -8.37 -13.55
C ALA A 114 -3.02 -9.06 -14.22
N THR A 115 -2.88 -9.36 -15.51
CA THR A 115 -3.83 -10.22 -16.20
C THR A 115 -3.70 -11.65 -15.70
N THR A 116 -4.78 -12.44 -15.82
CA THR A 116 -4.77 -13.86 -15.47
C THR A 116 -3.61 -14.60 -16.13
N ASP A 117 -3.33 -14.34 -17.41
CA ASP A 117 -2.22 -14.96 -18.15
C ASP A 117 -0.84 -14.61 -17.55
N ALA A 118 -0.63 -13.39 -17.08
CA ALA A 118 0.64 -13.01 -16.44
C ALA A 118 0.84 -13.73 -15.09
N ILE A 119 -0.24 -14.01 -14.37
CA ILE A 119 -0.21 -14.76 -13.11
C ILE A 119 0.02 -16.25 -13.37
N THR A 120 -0.70 -16.86 -14.32
CA THR A 120 -0.63 -18.30 -14.61
C THR A 120 0.70 -18.71 -15.24
N THR A 121 1.35 -17.81 -15.99
CA THR A 121 2.71 -18.01 -16.54
C THR A 121 3.82 -17.76 -15.52
N ALA A 122 3.48 -17.50 -14.25
CA ALA A 122 4.40 -17.23 -13.15
C ALA A 122 5.37 -16.06 -13.39
N THR A 123 4.97 -15.07 -14.21
CA THR A 123 5.75 -13.82 -14.39
C THR A 123 5.86 -13.06 -13.06
N ILE A 124 4.84 -13.19 -12.21
CA ILE A 124 4.80 -12.70 -10.84
C ILE A 124 4.16 -13.76 -9.93
N THR A 125 4.36 -13.64 -8.62
CA THR A 125 3.73 -14.53 -7.62
C THR A 125 2.84 -13.73 -6.66
N PRO A 126 1.73 -13.15 -7.15
CA PRO A 126 0.91 -12.25 -6.36
C PRO A 126 0.11 -13.00 -5.27
N PRO A 127 -0.12 -12.37 -4.11
CA PRO A 127 -0.95 -12.94 -3.06
C PRO A 127 -2.45 -12.84 -3.34
N PHE A 128 -2.89 -12.12 -4.37
CA PHE A 128 -4.30 -11.94 -4.72
C PHE A 128 -4.54 -12.18 -6.22
N GLU A 129 -5.76 -12.58 -6.58
CA GLU A 129 -6.16 -12.83 -7.98
C GLU A 129 -5.99 -11.60 -8.88
N TRP A 130 -6.15 -10.41 -8.29
CA TRP A 130 -5.99 -9.14 -9.01
C TRP A 130 -4.53 -8.69 -9.09
N GLY A 131 -3.60 -9.30 -8.35
CA GLY A 131 -2.20 -8.89 -8.25
C GLY A 131 -1.70 -8.70 -6.81
N ALA A 132 -0.85 -7.71 -6.58
CA ALA A 132 -0.20 -7.46 -5.30
C ALA A 132 -0.15 -5.97 -4.93
N MET A 133 0.12 -5.66 -3.67
CA MET A 133 0.53 -4.31 -3.30
C MET A 133 2.05 -4.19 -3.41
N ALA A 134 2.51 -3.06 -3.95
CA ALA A 134 3.91 -2.83 -4.27
C ALA A 134 4.37 -1.42 -3.92
N VAL A 135 5.64 -1.27 -3.58
CA VAL A 135 6.34 -0.02 -3.34
C VAL A 135 7.26 0.23 -4.53
N PRO A 136 7.04 1.30 -5.31
CA PRO A 136 7.96 1.65 -6.39
C PRO A 136 9.17 2.44 -5.86
N GLY A 137 10.33 2.19 -6.46
CA GLY A 137 11.55 2.99 -6.31
C GLY A 137 12.00 3.59 -7.65
N ALA A 138 13.16 4.24 -7.67
CA ALA A 138 13.76 4.75 -8.89
C ALA A 138 14.32 3.61 -9.76
N GLY A 139 13.48 3.02 -10.60
CA GLY A 139 13.82 1.85 -11.43
C GLY A 139 13.85 0.52 -10.68
N ASP A 140 13.37 0.51 -9.44
CA ASP A 140 13.22 -0.67 -8.59
C ASP A 140 11.73 -0.88 -8.24
N LEU A 141 11.38 -2.10 -7.84
CA LEU A 141 10.03 -2.45 -7.42
C LEU A 141 10.10 -3.48 -6.29
N ALA A 142 9.37 -3.27 -5.20
CA ALA A 142 9.18 -4.30 -4.18
C ALA A 142 7.69 -4.61 -4.01
N TYR A 143 7.29 -5.88 -4.02
CA TYR A 143 5.89 -6.27 -3.83
C TYR A 143 5.71 -7.37 -2.78
N ILE A 144 4.58 -7.30 -2.09
CA ILE A 144 4.23 -8.22 -1.01
C ILE A 144 3.80 -9.56 -1.61
N ILE A 145 4.27 -10.65 -1.00
CA ILE A 145 3.84 -12.02 -1.28
C ILE A 145 3.42 -12.71 0.01
N LEU A 146 2.56 -13.73 -0.12
CA LEU A 146 2.08 -14.53 1.00
C LEU A 146 2.31 -16.01 0.67
N ARG A 147 2.71 -16.79 1.67
CA ARG A 147 2.68 -18.26 1.58
C ARG A 147 2.02 -18.83 2.83
N PRO A 148 1.33 -19.98 2.74
CA PRO A 148 0.80 -20.65 3.92
C PRO A 148 1.90 -20.93 4.95
N ALA A 149 1.65 -20.61 6.22
CA ALA A 149 2.47 -21.08 7.32
C ALA A 149 2.08 -22.54 7.62
N HIS A 150 3.06 -23.44 7.70
CA HIS A 150 2.84 -24.90 7.84
C HIS A 150 2.24 -25.35 9.19
N THR A 151 1.53 -24.49 9.91
CA THR A 151 1.28 -24.68 11.36
C THR A 151 -0.14 -25.10 11.73
N THR A 152 -1.11 -25.18 10.80
CA THR A 152 -2.50 -25.47 11.22
C THR A 152 -3.24 -26.46 10.33
N THR A 153 -3.86 -27.45 10.97
CA THR A 153 -4.66 -28.53 10.35
C THR A 153 -6.12 -28.15 10.14
N VAL A 154 -6.53 -26.95 10.56
CA VAL A 154 -7.90 -26.42 10.41
C VAL A 154 -7.88 -25.20 9.50
N ALA A 155 -8.71 -25.20 8.46
CA ALA A 155 -8.72 -24.15 7.43
C ALA A 155 -9.06 -22.74 7.97
N SER A 156 -9.78 -22.65 9.10
CA SER A 156 -10.17 -21.37 9.73
C SER A 156 -9.01 -20.63 10.41
N ASP A 157 -7.87 -21.31 10.65
CA ASP A 157 -6.71 -20.77 11.37
C ASP A 157 -5.46 -20.74 10.46
N LEU A 158 -5.67 -20.69 9.14
CA LEU A 158 -4.58 -20.66 8.17
C LEU A 158 -3.88 -19.30 8.21
N MET A 159 -2.75 -19.26 8.90
CA MET A 159 -1.85 -18.12 8.90
C MET A 159 -0.96 -18.16 7.66
N TYR A 160 -0.55 -16.97 7.20
CA TYR A 160 0.36 -16.82 6.08
C TYR A 160 1.62 -16.13 6.53
N ASP A 161 2.78 -16.67 6.17
CA ASP A 161 4.03 -15.93 6.27
C ASP A 161 4.00 -14.82 5.21
N ILE A 162 4.42 -13.61 5.61
CA ILE A 162 4.57 -12.47 4.70
C ILE A 162 6.01 -12.45 4.17
N GLY A 163 6.13 -12.28 2.86
CA GLY A 163 7.40 -12.05 2.18
C GLY A 163 7.34 -10.82 1.29
N VAL A 164 8.51 -10.41 0.80
CA VAL A 164 8.66 -9.30 -0.14
C VAL A 164 9.59 -9.74 -1.27
N ILE A 165 9.15 -9.56 -2.52
CA ILE A 165 10.01 -9.71 -3.69
C ILE A 165 10.45 -8.33 -4.13
N GLY A 166 11.76 -8.16 -4.32
CA GLY A 166 12.37 -6.98 -4.91
C GLY A 166 12.88 -7.25 -6.33
N HIS A 167 12.72 -6.26 -7.21
CA HIS A 167 13.26 -6.23 -8.57
C HIS A 167 14.04 -4.95 -8.81
N GLY A 168 15.09 -5.05 -9.64
CA GLY A 168 15.94 -3.92 -10.02
C GLY A 168 17.31 -3.96 -9.37
N GLN A 169 18.14 -2.94 -9.63
CA GLN A 169 19.51 -2.88 -9.12
C GLN A 169 19.54 -2.66 -7.60
N GLY A 170 18.62 -1.83 -7.07
CA GLY A 170 18.40 -1.61 -5.65
C GLY A 170 17.24 -2.43 -5.07
N GLY A 171 16.64 -3.33 -5.86
CA GLY A 171 15.48 -4.13 -5.47
C GLY A 171 15.63 -4.90 -4.16
N PHE A 172 16.83 -5.42 -3.85
CA PHE A 172 17.10 -6.08 -2.57
C PHE A 172 17.01 -5.12 -1.39
N SER A 173 17.61 -3.93 -1.51
CA SER A 173 17.55 -2.89 -0.49
C SER A 173 16.11 -2.39 -0.30
N LEU A 174 15.38 -2.16 -1.39
CA LEU A 174 13.97 -1.77 -1.32
C LEU A 174 13.10 -2.85 -0.66
N ALA A 175 13.29 -4.13 -1.01
CA ALA A 175 12.59 -5.24 -0.34
C ALA A 175 12.94 -5.32 1.15
N GLY A 176 14.20 -5.05 1.52
CA GLY A 176 14.65 -4.94 2.91
C GLY A 176 13.93 -3.84 3.68
N TYR A 177 13.82 -2.63 3.10
CA TYR A 177 13.09 -1.53 3.74
C TYR A 177 11.60 -1.83 3.96
N VAL A 178 10.96 -2.47 2.97
CA VAL A 178 9.56 -2.91 3.12
C VAL A 178 9.46 -4.01 4.20
N ALA A 179 10.38 -4.96 4.22
CA ALA A 179 10.43 -6.02 5.23
C ALA A 179 10.61 -5.46 6.65
N ASP A 180 11.49 -4.47 6.83
CA ASP A 180 11.69 -3.79 8.12
C ASP A 180 10.44 -3.05 8.58
N ALA A 181 9.74 -2.39 7.66
CA ALA A 181 8.45 -1.75 7.95
C ALA A 181 7.37 -2.77 8.34
N ILE A 182 7.26 -3.90 7.64
CA ILE A 182 6.34 -4.99 8.02
C ILE A 182 6.67 -5.53 9.41
N CYS A 183 7.96 -5.72 9.72
CA CYS A 183 8.42 -6.15 11.04
C CYS A 183 8.06 -5.14 12.13
N LEU A 184 8.25 -3.85 11.86
CA LEU A 184 7.91 -2.77 12.78
C LEU A 184 6.41 -2.71 13.03
N TRP A 185 5.60 -2.82 11.97
CA TRP A 185 4.14 -2.95 12.06
C TRP A 185 3.73 -4.11 12.95
N ALA A 186 4.24 -5.31 12.68
CA ALA A 186 3.89 -6.51 13.41
C ALA A 186 4.21 -6.40 14.91
N ARG A 187 5.32 -5.74 15.27
CA ARG A 187 5.74 -5.60 16.67
C ARG A 187 5.06 -4.46 17.43
N LYS A 188 4.73 -3.36 16.75
CA LYS A 188 4.31 -2.12 17.44
C LYS A 188 2.90 -1.67 17.12
N TYR A 189 2.37 -1.99 15.95
CA TYR A 189 1.19 -1.32 15.38
C TYR A 189 0.02 -2.24 15.04
N ARG A 190 0.26 -3.54 14.86
CA ARG A 190 -0.77 -4.51 14.45
C ARG A 190 -1.99 -4.54 15.37
N GLU A 191 -1.78 -4.41 16.67
CA GLU A 191 -2.85 -4.48 17.68
C GLU A 191 -3.41 -3.10 18.04
N ARG A 192 -2.91 -2.03 17.40
CA ARG A 192 -3.33 -0.66 17.66
C ARG A 192 -4.50 -0.27 16.79
N SER A 193 -5.31 0.62 17.32
CA SER A 193 -6.37 1.29 16.57
C SER A 193 -5.79 2.40 15.69
N VAL A 194 -6.45 2.72 14.59
CA VAL A 194 -6.02 3.80 13.69
C VAL A 194 -6.94 4.99 13.83
N ARG A 195 -6.39 6.14 14.23
CA ARG A 195 -7.05 7.44 14.16
C ARG A 195 -6.66 8.13 12.86
N ILE A 196 -7.65 8.71 12.19
CA ILE A 196 -7.47 9.52 10.99
C ILE A 196 -8.13 10.87 11.23
N ASP A 197 -7.34 11.92 11.14
CA ASP A 197 -7.79 13.30 11.26
C ASP A 197 -7.55 14.06 9.94
N LEU A 198 -8.51 14.90 9.57
CA LEU A 198 -8.44 15.79 8.42
C LEU A 198 -8.53 17.22 8.93
N GLN A 199 -7.61 18.07 8.50
CA GLN A 199 -7.60 19.49 8.83
C GLN A 199 -7.47 20.31 7.55
N ARG A 200 -7.93 21.57 7.55
CA ARG A 200 -7.60 22.49 6.46
C ARG A 200 -6.13 22.90 6.55
N SER A 201 -5.45 23.03 5.41
CA SER A 201 -4.04 23.42 5.39
C SER A 201 -3.79 24.85 5.91
N ASP A 202 -4.82 25.71 5.90
CA ASP A 202 -4.75 27.09 6.40
C ASP A 202 -5.24 27.27 7.85
N ALA A 203 -5.41 26.17 8.60
CA ALA A 203 -5.76 26.25 10.01
C ALA A 203 -4.66 26.94 10.84
N CYS A 204 -5.07 27.80 11.78
CA CYS A 204 -4.16 28.58 12.62
C CYS A 204 -3.21 27.72 13.47
N LYS A 205 -3.66 26.55 13.92
CA LYS A 205 -2.85 25.57 14.64
C LYS A 205 -2.89 24.25 13.90
N GLN A 206 -1.75 23.81 13.40
CA GLN A 206 -1.67 22.54 12.70
C GLN A 206 -1.65 21.38 13.70
N ILE A 207 -2.44 20.34 13.41
CA ILE A 207 -2.32 19.05 14.11
C ILE A 207 -1.09 18.29 13.59
N ASP A 208 -0.46 17.54 14.49
CA ASP A 208 0.70 16.70 14.21
C ASP A 208 0.39 15.26 14.62
N GLY A 209 1.15 14.31 14.09
CA GLY A 209 0.96 12.89 14.37
C GLY A 209 2.09 12.04 13.78
N GLN A 210 1.95 10.73 13.88
CA GLN A 210 2.94 9.77 13.41
C GLN A 210 3.15 9.88 11.90
N PHE A 211 2.07 10.10 11.14
CA PHE A 211 2.13 10.31 9.71
C PHE A 211 1.27 11.51 9.30
N VAL A 212 1.90 12.47 8.65
CA VAL A 212 1.27 13.72 8.20
C VAL A 212 1.41 13.84 6.68
N PHE A 213 0.31 14.04 5.98
CA PHE A 213 0.25 14.22 4.54
C PHE A 213 -0.42 15.54 4.17
N ASP A 214 0.39 16.49 3.72
CA ASP A 214 -0.08 17.77 3.23
C ASP A 214 -0.57 17.65 1.77
N ARG A 215 -1.72 18.27 1.52
CA ARG A 215 -2.34 18.46 0.21
C ARG A 215 -2.65 19.95 0.03
N PRO A 216 -2.94 20.41 -1.21
CA PRO A 216 -3.13 21.84 -1.47
C PRO A 216 -4.09 22.55 -0.49
N ASN A 217 -5.20 21.89 -0.11
CA ASN A 217 -6.23 22.49 0.74
C ASN A 217 -6.45 21.78 2.09
N THR A 218 -5.85 20.59 2.27
CA THR A 218 -6.06 19.78 3.46
C THR A 218 -4.77 19.13 3.96
N ARG A 219 -4.70 18.89 5.26
CA ARG A 219 -3.71 18.05 5.93
C ARG A 219 -4.40 16.80 6.47
N LEU A 220 -3.87 15.64 6.13
CA LEU A 220 -4.31 14.35 6.65
C LEU A 220 -3.29 13.88 7.70
N VAL A 221 -3.76 13.57 8.91
CA VAL A 221 -2.93 13.01 9.98
C VAL A 221 -3.43 11.61 10.31
N ILE A 222 -2.52 10.65 10.40
CA ILE A 222 -2.82 9.26 10.73
C ILE A 222 -1.95 8.82 11.90
N ASP A 223 -2.60 8.31 12.94
CA ASP A 223 -1.97 7.83 14.16
C ASP A 223 -2.40 6.40 14.48
N TRP A 224 -1.46 5.60 14.96
CA TRP A 224 -1.75 4.29 15.54
C TRP A 224 -1.68 4.37 17.07
N GLU A 225 -2.82 4.16 17.73
CA GLU A 225 -3.06 4.27 19.17
C GLU A 225 -3.24 2.92 19.84
#